data_AF-A0A2X2KBH0-F1
#
_entry.id   AF-A0A2X2KBH0-F1
#
_cell.length_a   1.000
_cell.length_b   1.000
_cell.length_c   1.000
_cell.angle_alpha   90.00
_cell.angle_beta   90.00
_cell.angle_gamma   90.00
#
_symmetry.space_group_name_H-M   'P 1'
#
loop_
_entity.id
_entity.type
_entity.pdbx_description
1 polymer ?
#
loop_
_entity_poly.entity_id
_entity_poly.type
_entity_poly.pdbx_seq_one_letter_code
_entity_poly.pdbx_strand_id
1 'polypeptide(L)'
;MPLTMFITKKGKQVKVNHLEQSRLTQYIGHLNVVLFAPEDLNIVKGSPQIRRRFIDMELGQISAVYLNDLAQYQRILKQKNNYLKQLQLGQKRT
;
A
#
# COMPACT_ATOMS: atom_id res chain seq x y z
N MET A 1 5.55 -21.53 8.48
CA MET A 1 6.41 -21.60 7.28
C MET A 1 7.66 -20.79 7.52
N PRO A 2 8.87 -21.28 7.21
CA PRO A 2 10.09 -20.51 7.44
C PRO A 2 10.13 -19.28 6.53
N LEU A 3 10.30 -18.11 7.13
CA LEU A 3 10.50 -16.84 6.45
C LEU A 3 11.98 -16.48 6.55
N THR A 4 12.64 -16.27 5.41
CA THR A 4 14.07 -15.88 5.37
C THR A 4 14.22 -14.63 4.54
N MET A 5 14.98 -13.66 5.05
CA MET A 5 15.24 -12.38 4.39
C MET A 5 16.75 -12.15 4.30
N PHE A 6 17.23 -11.84 3.09
CA PHE A 6 18.60 -11.46 2.83
C PHE A 6 18.63 -10.03 2.30
N ILE A 7 19.48 -9.18 2.89
CA ILE A 7 19.70 -7.82 2.41
C ILE A 7 20.93 -7.86 1.51
N THR A 8 20.74 -7.65 0.21
CA THR A 8 21.82 -7.64 -0.79
C THR A 8 22.06 -6.22 -1.28
N LYS A 9 23.21 -5.98 -1.94
CA LYS A 9 23.49 -4.69 -2.62
C LYS A 9 22.46 -4.34 -3.72
N LYS A 10 21.72 -5.32 -4.24
CA LYS A 10 20.69 -5.14 -5.27
C LYS A 10 19.28 -4.96 -4.71
N GLY A 11 19.11 -5.07 -3.39
CA GLY A 11 17.82 -4.95 -2.71
C GLY A 11 17.54 -6.08 -1.73
N LYS A 12 16.31 -6.12 -1.21
CA LYS A 12 15.83 -7.13 -0.26
C LYS A 12 15.34 -8.37 -1.00
N GLN A 13 15.86 -9.54 -0.65
CA GLN A 13 15.35 -10.83 -1.13
C GLN A 13 14.62 -11.53 0.00
N VAL A 14 13.34 -11.83 -0.21
CA VAL A 14 12.48 -12.49 0.78
C VAL A 14 12.05 -13.85 0.23
N LYS A 15 12.22 -14.90 1.03
CA LYS A 15 11.75 -16.25 0.72
C LYS A 15 10.74 -16.70 1.77
N VAL A 16 9.61 -17.20 1.31
CA VAL A 16 8.58 -17.84 2.12
C VAL A 16 8.56 -19.31 1.74
N ASN A 17 8.78 -20.21 2.70
CA ASN A 17 8.88 -21.65 2.43
C ASN A 17 9.89 -21.97 1.32
N HIS A 18 11.06 -21.32 1.36
CA HIS A 18 12.16 -21.43 0.39
C HIS A 18 11.87 -20.89 -1.03
N LEU A 19 10.64 -20.45 -1.31
CA LEU A 19 10.26 -19.83 -2.58
C LEU A 19 10.46 -18.32 -2.52
N GLU A 20 11.17 -17.78 -3.51
CA GLU A 20 11.40 -16.34 -3.63
C GLU A 20 10.10 -15.60 -3.94
N GLN A 21 9.79 -14.60 -3.13
CA GLN A 21 8.60 -13.78 -3.28
C GLN A 21 9.01 -12.46 -3.94
N SER A 22 8.65 -12.31 -5.21
CA SER A 22 9.02 -11.15 -6.04
C SER A 22 8.26 -9.88 -5.67
N ARG A 23 7.07 -10.02 -5.05
CA ARG A 23 6.21 -8.90 -4.67
C ARG A 23 6.09 -8.80 -3.17
N LEU A 24 6.14 -7.57 -2.67
CA LEU A 24 5.96 -7.25 -1.25
C LEU A 24 4.67 -7.88 -0.70
N THR A 25 3.60 -7.86 -1.49
CA THR A 25 2.28 -8.41 -1.15
C THR A 25 2.24 -9.93 -0.98
N GLN A 26 3.23 -10.67 -1.50
CA GLN A 26 3.25 -12.13 -1.43
C GLN A 26 3.81 -12.68 -0.12
N TYR A 27 4.47 -11.84 0.69
CA TYR A 27 4.94 -12.22 2.03
C TYR A 27 4.23 -11.46 3.16
N ILE A 28 3.26 -10.61 2.83
CA ILE A 28 2.35 -9.98 3.78
C ILE A 28 1.49 -11.07 4.45
N GLY A 29 1.33 -11.01 5.78
CA GLY A 29 0.55 -11.98 6.58
C GLY A 29 1.33 -13.22 7.09
N HIS A 30 2.59 -13.39 6.69
CA HIS A 30 3.44 -14.50 7.16
C HIS A 30 4.28 -14.15 8.40
N LEU A 31 4.36 -12.88 8.77
CA LEU A 31 5.11 -12.39 9.93
C LEU A 31 4.24 -11.36 10.68
N ASN A 32 3.67 -11.77 11.81
CA ASN A 32 2.86 -10.90 12.67
C ASN A 32 3.77 -10.13 13.63
N VAL A 33 4.06 -8.88 13.32
CA VAL A 33 4.91 -7.99 14.13
C VAL A 33 4.26 -6.61 14.22
N VAL A 34 4.31 -6.01 15.41
CA VAL A 34 3.88 -4.63 15.65
C VAL A 34 5.12 -3.81 16.04
N LEU A 35 5.38 -2.75 15.28
CA LEU A 35 6.42 -1.76 15.58
C LEU A 35 5.79 -0.57 16.30
N PHE A 36 6.44 -0.09 17.36
CA PHE A 36 6.10 1.16 18.01
C PHE A 36 7.25 2.15 17.82
N ALA A 37 6.95 3.34 17.29
CA ALA A 37 7.91 4.39 17.04
C ALA A 37 7.33 5.77 17.44
N PRO A 38 8.17 6.75 17.81
CA PRO A 38 7.70 8.11 18.18
C PRO A 38 6.82 8.76 17.10
N GLU A 39 7.06 8.44 15.83
CA GLU A 39 6.31 8.93 14.67
C GLU A 39 4.85 8.45 14.64
N ASP A 40 4.50 7.41 15.39
CA ASP A 40 3.12 6.87 15.47
C ASP A 40 2.15 7.88 16.09
N LEU A 41 2.64 8.87 16.83
CA LEU A 41 1.81 9.97 17.33
C LEU A 41 1.12 10.74 16.19
N ASN A 42 1.69 10.72 14.98
CA ASN A 42 1.09 11.33 13.78
C ASN A 42 -0.21 10.65 13.34
N ILE A 43 -0.46 9.40 13.75
CA ILE A 43 -1.76 8.75 13.52
C ILE A 43 -2.86 9.52 14.27
N VAL A 44 -2.57 9.98 15.48
CA VAL A 44 -3.56 10.70 16.31
C VAL A 44 -3.63 12.17 15.92
N LYS A 45 -2.49 12.85 15.84
CA LYS A 45 -2.42 14.31 15.67
C LYS A 45 -2.25 14.78 14.22
N GLY A 46 -1.94 13.88 13.30
CA GLY A 46 -1.66 14.20 11.91
C GLY A 46 -2.92 14.31 11.04
N SER A 47 -2.69 14.46 9.73
CA SER A 47 -3.77 14.61 8.77
C SER A 47 -4.58 13.32 8.59
N PRO A 48 -5.85 13.42 8.15
CA PRO A 48 -6.67 12.24 7.85
C PRO A 48 -6.03 11.28 6.83
N GLN A 49 -5.14 11.78 5.97
CA GLN A 49 -4.42 10.96 5.00
C GLN A 49 -3.48 9.96 5.68
N ILE A 50 -2.81 10.37 6.77
CA ILE A 50 -1.90 9.49 7.52
C ILE A 50 -2.70 8.35 8.14
N ARG A 51 -3.82 8.66 8.80
CA ARG A 51 -4.73 7.65 9.37
C ARG A 51 -5.26 6.67 8.34
N ARG A 52 -5.72 7.15 7.18
CA ARG A 52 -6.19 6.28 6.10
C ARG A 52 -5.08 5.35 5.62
N ARG A 53 -3.88 5.89 5.36
CA ARG A 53 -2.75 5.08 4.92
C ARG A 53 -2.39 4.00 5.95
N PHE A 54 -2.41 4.33 7.25
CA PHE A 54 -2.19 3.37 8.32
C PHE A 54 -3.24 2.23 8.25
N ILE A 55 -4.52 2.57 8.26
CA ILE A 55 -5.62 1.58 8.18
C ILE A 55 -5.53 0.74 6.91
N ASP A 56 -5.28 1.36 5.76
CA ASP A 56 -5.16 0.67 4.47
C ASP A 56 -4.03 -0.37 4.50
N MET A 57 -2.91 -0.06 5.16
CA MET A 57 -1.79 -0.99 5.32
C MET A 57 -2.16 -2.15 6.24
N GLU A 58 -2.78 -1.89 7.40
CA GLU A 58 -3.18 -2.93 8.36
C GLU A 58 -4.26 -3.86 7.78
N LEU A 59 -5.29 -3.32 7.13
CA LEU A 59 -6.30 -4.12 6.43
C LEU A 59 -5.70 -4.92 5.28
N GLY A 60 -4.71 -4.34 4.59
CA GLY A 60 -3.99 -5.04 3.54
C GLY A 60 -3.15 -6.21 4.05
N GLN A 61 -2.74 -6.19 5.32
CA GLN A 61 -2.08 -7.34 5.95
C GLN A 61 -3.03 -8.51 6.22
N ILE A 62 -4.31 -8.21 6.45
CA ILE A 62 -5.34 -9.18 6.82
C ILE A 62 -6.07 -9.73 5.59
N SER A 63 -6.26 -8.91 4.54
CA SER A 63 -7.09 -9.25 3.40
C SER A 63 -6.43 -8.92 2.06
N ALA A 64 -6.09 -9.97 1.30
CA ALA A 64 -5.62 -9.84 -0.07
C ALA A 64 -6.70 -9.26 -1.02
N VAL A 65 -7.98 -9.53 -0.73
CA VAL A 65 -9.12 -8.96 -1.48
C VAL A 65 -9.13 -7.44 -1.32
N TYR A 66 -8.99 -6.96 -0.08
CA TYR A 66 -8.94 -5.53 0.21
C TYR A 66 -7.78 -4.82 -0.52
N LEU A 67 -6.58 -5.43 -0.57
CA LEU A 67 -5.46 -4.87 -1.34
C LEU A 67 -5.77 -4.74 -2.84
N ASN A 68 -6.45 -5.73 -3.42
CA ASN A 68 -6.83 -5.70 -4.82
C ASN A 68 -7.84 -4.58 -5.08
N ASP A 69 -8.88 -4.50 -4.25
CA ASP A 69 -9.93 -3.48 -4.34
C ASP A 69 -9.35 -2.07 -4.16
N LEU A 70 -8.45 -1.88 -3.19
CA LEU A 70 -7.77 -0.61 -2.96
C LEU A 70 -6.94 -0.19 -4.18
N ALA A 71 -6.20 -1.12 -4.79
CA ALA A 71 -5.41 -0.85 -5.99
C ALA A 71 -6.28 -0.48 -7.19
N GLN A 72 -7.43 -1.16 -7.37
CA GLN A 72 -8.41 -0.83 -8.40
C GLN A 72 -9.05 0.54 -8.16
N TYR A 73 -9.49 0.80 -6.93
CA TYR A 73 -10.10 2.06 -6.52
C TYR A 73 -9.17 3.25 -6.80
N GLN A 74 -7.89 3.16 -6.39
CA GLN A 74 -6.90 4.23 -6.64
C GLN A 74 -6.70 4.50 -8.14
N ARG A 75 -6.69 3.44 -8.97
CA ARG A 75 -6.58 3.57 -10.43
C ARG A 75 -7.78 4.30 -11.02
N ILE A 76 -8.99 3.89 -10.66
CA ILE A 76 -10.24 4.48 -11.14
C ILE A 76 -10.37 5.93 -10.66
N LEU A 77 -10.03 6.21 -9.41
CA LEU A 77 -10.04 7.57 -8.86
C LEU A 77 -9.12 8.50 -9.64
N LYS A 78 -7.91 8.04 -10.00
CA LYS A 78 -6.98 8.79 -10.84
C LYS A 78 -7.55 9.06 -12.23
N GLN A 79 -8.14 8.05 -12.86
CA GLN A 79 -8.78 8.20 -14.18
C GLN A 79 -9.94 9.21 -14.13
N LYS A 80 -10.83 9.10 -13.14
CA LYS A 80 -11.94 10.04 -12.91
C LYS A 80 -11.42 11.46 -12.74
N ASN A 81 -10.42 11.67 -11.87
CA ASN A 81 -9.87 13.01 -11.63
C ASN A 81 -9.23 13.61 -12.89
N ASN A 82 -8.58 12.79 -13.71
CA ASN A 82 -8.03 13.23 -15.00
C ASN A 82 -9.14 13.60 -15.98
N TYR A 83 -10.19 12.79 -16.08
CA TYR A 83 -11.34 13.05 -16.95
C TYR A 83 -12.05 14.36 -16.56
N LEU A 84 -12.30 14.58 -15.27
CA LEU A 84 -12.92 15.82 -14.79
C LEU A 84 -12.07 17.06 -15.11
N LYS A 85 -10.74 16.97 -14.98
CA LYS A 85 -9.83 18.05 -15.39
C LYS A 85 -9.88 18.32 -16.89
N GLN A 86 -9.98 17.28 -17.72
CA GLN A 86 -10.12 17.43 -19.18
C GLN A 86 -11.44 18.12 -19.54
N LEU A 87 -12.55 17.77 -18.90
CA LEU A 87 -13.84 18.45 -19.10
C LEU A 87 -13.76 19.94 -18.74
N GLN A 88 -13.12 20.28 -17.61
CA GLN A 88 -12.94 21.67 -17.20
C GLN A 88 -12.07 22.47 -18.18
N LEU A 89 -11.04 21.85 -18.76
CA LEU A 89 -10.19 22.48 -19.78
C LEU A 89 -10.91 22.64 -21.13
N GLY A 90 -11.78 21.70 -21.49
CA GLY A 90 -12.65 21.77 -22.67
C GLY A 90 -13.67 22.91 -22.60
N GLN A 91 -14.30 23.10 -21.43
CA GLN A 91 -15.24 24.20 -21.18
C GLN A 91 -14.61 25.60 -21.21
N LYS A 92 -13.28 25.73 -21.02
CA LYS A 92 -12.57 27.02 -21.12
C LYS A 92 -12.23 27.44 -22.55
N ARG A 93 -12.41 26.56 -23.54
CA ARG A 93 -12.06 26.80 -24.95
C ARG A 93 -13.25 27.18 -25.84
N THR A 94 -14.47 27.10 -25.30
CA THR A 94 -15.72 27.63 -25.86
C THR A 94 -16.13 28.85 -25.07
#